data_AF-A0AAN8BTA5-F1
#
_entry.id   AF-A0AAN8BTA5-F1
#
_cell.length_a   1.000
_cell.length_b   1.000
_cell.length_c   1.000
_cell.angle_alpha   90.00
_cell.angle_beta   90.00
_cell.angle_gamma   90.00
#
_symmetry.space_group_name_H-M   'P 1'
#
loop_
_entity.id
_entity.type
_entity.pdbx_description
1 polymer ?
#
loop_
_entity_poly.entity_id
_entity_poly.type
_entity_poly.pdbx_seq_one_letter_code
_entity_poly.pdbx_strand_id
1 'polypeptide(L)'
;MREGRGWGGTGMGRHGEGRGGGGMGRHGEGWGWGGTGMGRHGDGEGRGWGGTGRDGEGWGWGGTGMGRHGDGEGRGGMGMGRDGDGEGRGWGGTGMGRHGDGEGRGWGGTGMGRDGDGEGRGWGGTGRDGPSPG
;
A
#
# COMPACT_ATOMS: atom_id res chain seq x y z
N MET A 1 16.86 -5.37 -19.77
CA MET A 1 15.71 -4.50 -19.47
C MET A 1 14.72 -4.68 -20.61
N ARG A 2 13.47 -5.10 -20.35
CA ARG A 2 12.44 -5.19 -21.41
C ARG A 2 11.33 -4.22 -21.01
N GLU A 3 11.45 -2.97 -21.44
CA GLU A 3 10.43 -1.96 -21.25
C GLU A 3 9.23 -2.30 -22.15
N GLY A 4 8.09 -2.58 -21.54
CA GLY A 4 6.81 -2.62 -22.25
C GLY A 4 6.38 -1.20 -22.60
N ARG A 5 6.95 -0.61 -23.66
CA ARG A 5 6.51 0.69 -24.20
C ARG A 5 5.26 0.50 -25.06
N GLY A 6 4.13 0.22 -24.41
CA GLY A 6 2.81 0.21 -25.03
C GLY A 6 1.78 0.63 -23.99
N TRP A 7 0.85 1.50 -24.36
CA TRP A 7 -0.27 1.88 -23.49
C TRP A 7 -1.06 0.61 -23.14
N GLY A 8 -0.83 0.07 -21.94
CA GLY A 8 -1.42 -1.20 -21.46
C GLY A 8 -0.42 -2.34 -21.18
N GLY A 9 0.89 -2.11 -21.31
CA GLY A 9 1.90 -3.16 -21.15
C GLY A 9 2.26 -3.49 -19.68
N THR A 10 2.37 -4.79 -19.36
CA THR A 10 2.93 -5.27 -18.09
C THR A 10 4.44 -5.41 -18.17
N GLY A 11 5.19 -4.74 -17.29
CA GLY A 11 6.65 -4.89 -17.20
C GLY A 11 7.05 -5.91 -16.14
N MET A 12 7.82 -6.95 -16.51
CA MET A 12 8.31 -7.96 -15.57
C MET A 12 9.84 -8.01 -15.56
N GLY A 13 10.45 -7.98 -14.38
CA GLY A 13 11.92 -7.99 -14.29
C GLY A 13 12.45 -8.09 -12.87
N ARG A 14 13.76 -7.90 -12.72
CA ARG A 14 14.38 -7.65 -11.41
C ARG A 14 13.84 -6.33 -10.83
N HIS A 15 13.81 -5.31 -11.69
CA HIS A 15 13.05 -4.07 -11.58
C HIS A 15 12.00 -4.08 -12.70
N GLY A 16 10.71 -4.01 -12.38
CA GLY A 16 9.62 -4.21 -13.34
C GLY A 16 8.74 -2.98 -13.49
N GLU A 17 8.82 -2.28 -14.63
CA GLU A 17 8.04 -1.07 -14.89
C GLU A 17 7.01 -1.28 -16.03
N GLY A 18 5.74 -1.00 -15.76
CA GLY A 18 4.64 -1.02 -16.73
C GLY A 18 3.95 0.34 -16.87
N ARG A 19 3.66 0.76 -18.12
CA ARG A 19 2.88 1.98 -18.42
C ARG A 19 1.50 1.61 -18.96
N GLY A 20 0.46 2.11 -18.30
CA GLY A 20 -0.95 1.80 -18.59
C GLY A 20 -1.45 0.47 -18.01
N GLY A 21 -0.55 -0.36 -17.48
CA GLY A 21 -0.82 -1.66 -16.86
C GLY A 21 0.00 -1.85 -15.58
N GLY A 22 0.30 -3.10 -15.21
CA GLY A 22 1.05 -3.40 -13.98
C GLY A 22 2.57 -3.54 -14.15
N GLY A 23 3.34 -3.27 -13.10
CA GLY A 23 4.78 -3.56 -13.04
C GLY A 23 5.09 -4.61 -11.99
N MET A 24 5.93 -5.60 -12.30
CA MET A 24 6.30 -6.70 -11.38
C MET A 24 7.83 -6.84 -11.25
N GLY A 25 8.36 -6.44 -10.10
CA GLY A 25 9.76 -6.58 -9.70
C GLY A 25 9.96 -7.79 -8.78
N ARG A 26 10.92 -8.68 -9.10
CA ARG A 26 11.19 -9.89 -8.29
C ARG A 26 12.23 -9.71 -7.19
N HIS A 27 13.19 -8.80 -7.35
CA HIS A 27 14.28 -8.53 -6.40
C HIS A 27 14.62 -7.03 -6.44
N GLY A 28 13.57 -6.23 -6.39
CA GLY A 28 13.59 -4.80 -6.65
C GLY A 28 12.17 -4.33 -6.89
N GLU A 29 12.08 -3.05 -7.20
CA GLU A 29 10.85 -2.27 -7.29
C GLU A 29 9.94 -2.74 -8.46
N GLY A 30 8.63 -2.71 -8.24
CA GLY A 30 7.62 -2.93 -9.25
C GLY A 30 6.75 -1.70 -9.44
N TRP A 31 6.79 -1.06 -10.60
CA TRP A 31 6.11 0.22 -10.85
C TRP A 31 5.02 0.11 -11.93
N GLY A 32 3.79 0.49 -11.60
CA GLY A 32 2.65 0.51 -12.53
C GLY A 32 2.04 1.90 -12.71
N TRP A 33 2.18 2.50 -13.90
CA TRP A 33 1.48 3.74 -14.26
C TRP A 33 0.05 3.43 -14.72
N GLY A 34 -0.96 3.93 -14.00
CA GLY A 34 -2.37 3.66 -14.33
C GLY A 34 -2.86 2.25 -13.97
N GLY A 35 -2.00 1.40 -13.41
CA GLY A 35 -2.30 0.03 -12.96
C GLY A 35 -1.71 -0.27 -11.59
N THR A 36 -1.31 -1.53 -11.36
CA THR A 36 -0.74 -2.01 -10.09
C THR A 36 0.77 -2.20 -10.13
N GLY A 37 1.50 -1.79 -9.10
CA GLY A 37 2.92 -2.12 -8.91
C GLY A 37 3.11 -3.26 -7.92
N MET A 38 3.95 -4.24 -8.22
CA MET A 38 4.21 -5.38 -7.34
C MET A 38 5.71 -5.63 -7.18
N GLY A 39 6.22 -5.45 -5.96
CA GLY A 39 7.58 -5.79 -5.56
C GLY A 39 7.59 -7.04 -4.69
N ARG A 40 8.41 -8.04 -5.06
CA ARG A 40 8.47 -9.31 -4.32
C ARG A 40 9.45 -9.28 -3.15
N HIS A 41 10.63 -8.69 -3.34
CA HIS A 41 11.70 -8.57 -2.35
C HIS A 41 12.11 -7.09 -2.13
N GLY A 42 11.24 -6.18 -2.58
CA GLY A 42 11.39 -4.72 -2.56
C GLY A 42 10.02 -4.09 -2.83
N ASP A 43 10.01 -2.80 -3.13
CA ASP A 43 8.77 -2.01 -3.07
C ASP A 43 7.86 -2.21 -4.28
N GLY A 44 6.54 -2.10 -4.05
CA GLY A 44 5.54 -2.13 -5.11
C GLY A 44 4.77 -0.83 -5.17
N GLU A 45 4.88 -0.11 -6.28
CA GLU A 45 4.29 1.21 -6.46
C GLU A 45 3.30 1.26 -7.63
N GLY A 46 2.04 1.55 -7.34
CA GLY A 46 0.99 1.70 -8.34
C GLY A 46 0.34 3.08 -8.30
N ARG A 47 0.32 3.77 -9.45
CA ARG A 47 -0.34 5.09 -9.53
C ARG A 47 -1.84 5.03 -9.81
N GLY A 48 -2.36 3.92 -10.35
CA GLY A 48 -3.77 3.79 -10.71
C GLY A 48 -4.58 3.06 -9.65
N TRP A 49 -4.33 1.77 -9.49
CA TRP A 49 -5.19 0.88 -8.70
C TRP A 49 -4.58 0.53 -7.35
N GLY A 50 -3.24 0.36 -7.28
CA GLY A 50 -2.57 0.08 -6.01
C GLY A 50 -1.16 -0.48 -6.12
N GLY A 51 -0.41 -0.46 -5.03
CA GLY A 51 0.93 -1.01 -4.92
C GLY A 51 1.00 -2.15 -3.92
N THR A 52 1.82 -3.16 -4.18
CA THR A 52 2.04 -4.27 -3.25
C THR A 52 3.51 -4.61 -3.11
N GLY A 53 4.07 -4.40 -1.92
CA GLY A 53 5.38 -4.88 -1.52
C GLY A 53 5.25 -6.14 -0.66
N ARG A 54 5.98 -7.20 -0.99
CA ARG A 54 5.99 -8.42 -0.16
C ARG A 54 6.96 -8.28 1.01
N ASP A 55 8.23 -8.04 0.72
CA ASP A 55 9.26 -7.84 1.75
C ASP A 55 9.65 -6.36 1.92
N GLY A 56 9.07 -5.49 1.10
CA GLY A 56 9.19 -4.03 1.17
C GLY A 56 7.83 -3.36 1.20
N GLU A 57 7.81 -2.07 0.89
CA GLU A 57 6.66 -1.19 1.03
C GLU A 57 5.68 -1.35 -0.15
N GLY A 58 4.38 -1.19 0.12
CA GLY A 58 3.34 -1.15 -0.91
C GLY A 58 2.68 0.21 -0.99
N TRP A 59 2.83 0.90 -2.12
CA TRP A 59 2.34 2.27 -2.30
C TRP A 59 1.30 2.38 -3.42
N GLY A 60 0.09 2.81 -3.07
CA GLY A 60 -1.02 3.04 -4.00
C GLY A 60 -1.46 4.49 -4.04
N TRP A 61 -1.20 5.23 -5.13
CA TRP A 61 -1.62 6.65 -5.20
C TRP A 61 -3.14 6.84 -5.35
N GLY A 62 -3.77 6.03 -6.22
CA GLY A 62 -5.20 6.13 -6.52
C GLY A 62 -6.08 5.12 -5.78
N GLY A 63 -5.48 4.26 -4.96
CA GLY A 63 -6.18 3.11 -4.38
C GLY A 63 -5.45 2.51 -3.20
N THR A 64 -5.13 1.22 -3.28
CA THR A 64 -4.63 0.45 -2.13
C THR A 64 -3.11 0.32 -2.12
N GLY A 65 -2.47 0.61 -0.99
CA GLY A 65 -1.08 0.22 -0.72
C GLY A 65 -1.05 -0.98 0.22
N MET A 66 -0.29 -2.02 -0.13
CA MET A 66 -0.20 -3.24 0.68
C MET A 66 1.25 -3.68 0.91
N GLY A 67 1.73 -3.57 2.14
CA GLY A 67 3.00 -4.14 2.58
C GLY A 67 2.76 -5.44 3.36
N ARG A 68 3.46 -6.53 2.99
CA ARG A 68 3.31 -7.81 3.69
C ARG A 68 4.25 -7.90 4.90
N HIS A 69 5.54 -7.72 4.68
CA HIS A 69 6.56 -7.64 5.72
C HIS A 69 7.02 -6.20 6.01
N GLY A 70 6.59 -5.23 5.20
CA GLY A 70 6.80 -3.80 5.41
C GLY A 70 5.48 -3.04 5.38
N ASP A 71 5.57 -1.72 5.22
CA ASP A 71 4.43 -0.82 5.35
C ASP A 71 3.57 -0.77 4.08
N GLY A 72 2.29 -0.43 4.25
CA GLY A 72 1.38 -0.21 3.13
C GLY A 72 0.74 1.17 3.19
N GLU A 73 1.00 2.03 2.20
CA GLU A 73 0.38 3.36 2.09
C GLU A 73 -0.57 3.48 0.89
N GLY A 74 -1.83 3.84 1.14
CA GLY A 74 -2.84 4.12 0.11
C GLY A 74 -3.29 5.58 0.13
N ARG A 75 -2.96 6.37 -0.90
CA ARG A 75 -3.19 7.83 -0.96
C ARG A 75 -4.58 8.30 -1.42
N GLY A 76 -5.49 7.37 -1.71
CA GLY A 76 -6.88 7.67 -2.07
C GLY A 76 -7.90 6.70 -1.46
N GLY A 77 -7.48 5.94 -0.46
CA GLY A 77 -8.28 4.84 0.07
C GLY A 77 -7.59 4.12 1.20
N MET A 78 -6.88 3.03 0.91
CA MET A 78 -6.56 2.03 1.91
C MET A 78 -5.07 1.69 1.97
N GLY A 79 -4.46 1.81 3.15
CA GLY A 79 -3.12 1.31 3.42
C GLY A 79 -3.17 0.10 4.33
N MET A 80 -2.46 -0.97 3.98
CA MET A 80 -2.41 -2.19 4.77
C MET A 80 -0.98 -2.67 4.96
N GLY A 81 -0.51 -2.66 6.21
CA GLY A 81 0.70 -3.33 6.66
C GLY A 81 0.33 -4.62 7.39
N ARG A 82 0.90 -5.76 6.99
CA ARG A 82 0.70 -7.02 7.73
C ARG A 82 1.66 -7.13 8.90
N ASP A 83 2.95 -7.08 8.63
CA ASP A 83 3.97 -7.12 9.67
C ASP A 83 4.59 -5.73 9.95
N GLY A 84 4.14 -4.71 9.20
CA GLY A 84 4.43 -3.29 9.43
C GLY A 84 3.13 -2.47 9.51
N ASP A 85 3.26 -1.16 9.31
CA ASP A 85 2.18 -0.20 9.48
C ASP A 85 1.32 -0.07 8.23
N GLY A 86 0.04 0.24 8.41
CA GLY A 86 -0.89 0.51 7.31
C GLY A 86 -1.40 1.94 7.38
N GLU A 87 -1.16 2.75 6.35
CA GLU A 87 -1.61 4.14 6.29
C GLU A 87 -2.56 4.41 5.10
N GLY A 88 -3.82 4.74 5.39
CA GLY A 88 -4.80 5.16 4.38
C GLY A 88 -5.04 6.65 4.43
N ARG A 89 -4.81 7.37 3.33
CA ARG A 89 -5.06 8.81 3.19
C ARG A 89 -6.21 9.07 2.22
N GLY A 90 -7.05 10.07 2.52
CA GLY A 90 -8.12 10.54 1.66
C GLY A 90 -9.46 10.72 2.38
N TRP A 91 -10.51 11.02 1.63
CA TRP A 91 -11.89 10.99 2.16
C TRP A 91 -12.24 9.53 2.49
N GLY A 92 -12.41 9.21 3.78
CA GLY A 92 -12.62 7.83 4.26
C GLY A 92 -11.35 6.98 4.26
N GLY A 93 -10.16 7.60 4.27
CA GLY A 93 -8.89 6.89 4.26
C GLY A 93 -8.81 5.86 5.40
N THR A 94 -8.47 4.61 5.07
CA THR A 94 -8.39 3.52 6.07
C THR A 94 -6.99 2.94 6.15
N GLY A 95 -6.36 3.05 7.32
CA GLY A 95 -5.08 2.41 7.62
C GLY A 95 -5.27 1.18 8.47
N MET A 96 -4.63 0.07 8.09
CA MET A 96 -4.73 -1.19 8.80
C MET A 96 -3.35 -1.82 9.03
N GLY A 97 -2.91 -1.85 10.28
CA GLY A 97 -1.75 -2.59 10.74
C GLY A 97 -2.17 -3.89 11.42
N ARG A 98 -1.58 -5.03 11.06
CA ARG A 98 -1.81 -6.29 11.80
C ARG A 98 -0.86 -6.40 12.98
N HIS A 99 0.44 -6.48 12.73
CA HIS A 99 1.46 -6.45 13.79
C HIS A 99 2.04 -5.06 14.04
N GLY A 100 1.76 -4.08 13.17
CA GLY A 100 2.05 -2.67 13.36
C GLY A 100 0.78 -1.84 13.53
N ASP A 101 0.94 -0.53 13.38
CA ASP A 101 -0.11 0.46 13.59
C ASP A 101 -0.96 0.66 12.33
N GLY A 102 -2.22 1.03 12.52
CA GLY A 102 -3.13 1.40 11.44
C GLY A 102 -3.52 2.87 11.53
N GLU A 103 -3.16 3.67 10.53
CA GLU A 103 -3.48 5.10 10.49
C GLU A 103 -4.40 5.48 9.32
N GLY A 104 -5.61 5.94 9.62
CA GLY A 104 -6.52 6.53 8.64
C GLY A 104 -6.51 8.05 8.71
N ARG A 105 -6.14 8.74 7.63
CA ARG A 105 -6.04 10.20 7.57
C ARG A 105 -7.01 10.83 6.58
N GLY A 106 -7.82 11.77 7.05
CA GLY A 106 -8.76 12.56 6.25
C GLY A 106 -10.15 12.64 6.88
N TRP A 107 -11.14 13.14 6.14
CA TRP A 107 -12.53 13.19 6.59
C TRP A 107 -13.07 11.76 6.74
N GLY A 108 -13.47 11.36 7.95
CA GLY A 108 -13.90 9.99 8.26
C GLY A 108 -12.76 8.96 8.23
N GLY A 109 -11.51 9.40 8.43
CA GLY A 109 -10.35 8.51 8.45
C GLY A 109 -10.47 7.41 9.51
N THR A 110 -10.13 6.17 9.16
CA THR A 110 -10.23 5.01 10.07
C THR A 110 -8.86 4.34 10.23
N GLY A 111 -8.34 4.30 11.46
CA GLY A 111 -7.15 3.55 11.80
C GLY A 111 -7.48 2.28 12.57
N MET A 112 -6.86 1.15 12.21
CA MET A 112 -7.03 -0.12 12.90
C MET A 112 -5.69 -0.82 13.09
N GLY A 113 -5.24 -0.95 14.33
CA GLY A 113 -4.15 -1.86 14.72
C GLY A 113 -4.75 -3.15 15.27
N ARG A 114 -4.22 -4.32 14.89
CA ARG A 114 -4.67 -5.60 15.47
C ARG A 114 -3.83 -6.02 16.67
N ASP A 115 -2.53 -5.87 16.57
CA ASP A 115 -1.58 -6.09 17.66
C ASP A 115 -0.81 -4.79 17.98
N GLY A 116 -1.07 -3.71 17.24
CA GLY A 116 -0.62 -2.34 17.47
C GLY A 116 -1.80 -1.36 17.61
N ASP A 117 -1.51 -0.07 17.48
CA ASP A 117 -2.46 1.02 17.68
C ASP A 117 -3.23 1.35 16.40
N GLY A 118 -4.46 1.84 16.55
CA GLY A 118 -5.29 2.30 15.44
C GLY A 118 -5.66 3.76 15.60
N GLU A 119 -5.24 4.62 14.68
CA GLU A 119 -5.53 6.06 14.74
C GLU A 119 -6.31 6.58 13.53
N GLY A 120 -7.48 7.17 13.78
CA GLY A 120 -8.22 7.95 12.79
C GLY A 120 -7.98 9.45 12.95
N ARG A 121 -7.27 10.08 12.01
CA ARG A 121 -6.94 11.52 12.03
C ARG A 121 -7.82 12.29 11.05
N GLY A 122 -8.54 13.30 11.54
CA GLY A 122 -9.38 14.20 10.74
C GLY A 122 -10.79 14.34 11.30
N TRP A 123 -11.65 15.09 10.60
CA TRP A 123 -13.04 15.29 11.03
C TRP A 123 -13.81 13.97 10.98
N GLY A 124 -14.31 13.54 12.15
CA GLY A 124 -14.99 12.25 12.30
C GLY A 124 -14.06 11.03 12.21
N GLY A 125 -12.75 11.22 12.45
CA GLY A 125 -11.79 10.13 12.47
C GLY A 125 -12.08 9.11 13.58
N THR A 126 -11.82 7.83 13.31
CA THR A 126 -11.98 6.74 14.29
C THR A 126 -10.73 5.87 14.37
N GLY A 127 -10.29 5.60 15.59
CA GLY A 127 -9.17 4.72 15.89
C GLY A 127 -9.62 3.46 16.62
N ARG A 128 -8.96 2.33 16.37
CA ARG A 128 -9.19 1.06 17.07
C ARG A 128 -7.88 0.31 17.27
N ASP A 129 -7.52 0.18 18.54
CA ASP A 129 -6.33 -0.57 18.94
C ASP A 129 -6.62 -2.07 19.03
N GLY A 130 -5.54 -2.82 18.91
CA GLY A 130 -5.53 -4.25 19.16
C GLY A 130 -5.77 -4.59 20.62
N PRO A 131 -6.34 -5.77 20.95
CA PRO A 131 -6.25 -6.29 22.31
C PRO A 131 -4.77 -6.42 22.71
N SER A 132 -4.39 -5.86 23.87
CA SER A 132 -3.01 -5.98 24.36
C SER A 132 -2.59 -7.45 24.44
N PRO A 133 -1.42 -7.84 23.91
CA PRO A 133 -0.92 -9.19 24.06
C PRO A 133 -0.65 -9.44 25.55
N GLY A 134 -1.36 -10.40 26.13
CA GLY A 134 -1.22 -10.85 27.52
C GLY A 134 -0.07 -11.83 27.74
#